data_AF-A0A1A8RC47-F1
#
_entry.id   AF-A0A1A8RC47-F1
#
_cell.length_a   1.000
_cell.length_b   1.000
_cell.length_c   1.000
_cell.angle_alpha   90.00
_cell.angle_beta   90.00
_cell.angle_gamma   90.00
#
_symmetry.space_group_name_H-M   'P 1'
#
loop_
_entity.id
_entity.type
_entity.pdbx_description
1 polymer ?
#
loop_
_entity_poly.entity_id
_entity_poly.type
_entity_poly.pdbx_seq_one_letter_code
_entity_poly.pdbx_strand_id
1 'polypeptide(L)'
;MDHEKVWMELDQISKRCQEDGLPPEASTEERQRHLWQQLLSSETKLQSATEELLTLRTQQANEMKELESYVAHIRALLEERECLTAEYERDNEELRHELHQAHSEELSRERSERQRLERDLEEASGRLAMAHQDIRRLSDKLDEARNGNQDTNGSELKGTAKEGKTLIKSLTQVKGEKAVLEEKVAQMERTHKRLQSELDRYKDSSQAQGDVRDNRLQEKERVNTVVMENEKLLGEKRELLRRVSEAEETGSNGMRTASTLQHRVNGLEMENRQLQDRTMKLSNQ
;
A
#
# COMPACT_ATOMS: atom_id res chain seq x y z
N MET A 1 63.95 45.25 -22.81
CA MET A 1 63.66 43.97 -22.12
C MET A 1 64.82 43.78 -21.16
N ASP A 2 64.55 44.03 -19.88
CA ASP A 2 65.58 44.33 -18.88
C ASP A 2 66.50 43.14 -18.64
N HIS A 3 67.81 43.32 -18.84
CA HIS A 3 68.82 42.31 -18.51
C HIS A 3 68.72 41.85 -17.05
N GLU A 4 68.26 42.74 -16.17
CA GLU A 4 67.97 42.45 -14.76
C GLU A 4 66.86 41.39 -14.60
N LYS A 5 65.80 41.44 -15.41
CA LYS A 5 64.73 40.43 -15.42
C LYS A 5 65.24 39.05 -15.83
N VAL A 6 66.03 39.00 -16.89
CA VAL A 6 66.61 37.74 -17.39
C VAL A 6 67.55 37.12 -16.34
N TRP A 7 68.34 37.95 -15.65
CA TRP A 7 69.22 37.48 -14.57
C TRP A 7 68.44 36.94 -13.37
N MET A 8 67.34 37.61 -12.99
CA MET A 8 66.43 37.11 -11.93
C MET A 8 65.72 35.81 -12.34
N GLU A 9 65.30 35.67 -13.60
CA GLU A 9 64.68 34.43 -14.11
C GLU A 9 65.68 33.26 -14.10
N LEU A 10 66.93 33.50 -14.52
CA LEU A 10 67.99 32.50 -14.49
C LEU A 10 68.36 32.09 -13.05
N ASP A 11 68.41 33.05 -12.12
CA ASP A 11 68.63 32.78 -10.70
C ASP A 11 67.48 31.94 -10.10
N GLN A 12 66.23 32.26 -10.42
CA GLN A 12 65.06 31.45 -10.01
C GLN A 12 65.07 30.04 -10.59
N ILE A 13 65.43 29.89 -11.86
CA ILE A 13 65.59 28.57 -12.51
C ILE A 13 66.70 27.78 -11.80
N SER A 14 67.83 28.43 -11.53
CA SER A 14 68.97 27.80 -10.86
C SER A 14 68.62 27.36 -9.43
N LYS A 15 67.85 28.19 -8.71
CA LYS A 15 67.33 27.87 -7.38
C LYS A 15 66.36 26.70 -7.39
N ARG A 16 65.41 26.66 -8.32
CA ARG A 16 64.48 25.52 -8.49
C ARG A 16 65.22 24.22 -8.79
N CYS A 17 66.17 24.25 -9.70
CA CYS A 17 67.02 23.09 -9.99
C CYS A 17 67.74 22.57 -8.73
N GLN A 18 68.27 23.47 -7.88
CA GLN A 18 68.89 23.09 -6.61
C GLN A 18 67.89 22.51 -5.60
N GLU A 19 66.68 23.07 -5.51
CA GLU A 19 65.58 22.55 -4.68
C GLU A 19 65.16 21.13 -5.11
N ASP A 20 65.25 20.82 -6.40
CA ASP A 20 65.00 19.49 -6.96
C ASP A 20 66.19 18.53 -6.84
N GLY A 21 67.31 18.97 -6.25
CA GLY A 21 68.48 18.14 -5.95
C GLY A 21 69.63 18.21 -6.97
N LEU A 22 69.64 19.13 -7.93
CA LEU A 22 70.78 19.33 -8.83
C LEU A 22 71.92 20.11 -8.14
N PRO A 23 73.18 19.73 -8.36
CA PRO A 23 74.33 20.43 -7.79
C PRO A 23 74.48 21.85 -8.36
N PRO A 24 75.04 22.81 -7.59
CA PRO A 24 75.22 24.20 -8.02
C PRO A 24 76.11 24.34 -9.26
N GLU A 25 77.08 23.45 -9.44
CA GLU A 25 77.98 23.41 -10.60
C GLU A 25 77.42 22.65 -11.82
N ALA A 26 76.16 22.19 -11.78
CA ALA A 26 75.56 21.45 -12.89
C ALA A 26 75.67 22.23 -14.21
N SER A 27 76.06 21.53 -15.28
CA SER A 27 76.15 22.12 -16.62
C SER A 27 74.80 22.66 -17.09
N THR A 28 74.83 23.57 -18.07
CA THR A 28 73.62 24.10 -18.69
C THR A 28 72.79 22.98 -19.35
N GLU A 29 73.44 21.96 -19.92
CA GLU A 29 72.77 20.80 -20.50
C GLU A 29 72.06 19.93 -19.43
N GLU A 30 72.67 19.71 -18.26
CA GLU A 30 72.04 18.96 -17.16
C GLU A 30 70.81 19.69 -16.63
N ARG A 31 70.90 21.01 -16.45
CA ARG A 31 69.75 21.85 -16.05
C ARG A 31 68.65 21.83 -17.11
N GLN A 32 68.99 21.91 -18.40
CA GLN A 32 68.02 21.83 -19.49
C GLN A 32 67.30 20.48 -19.55
N ARG A 33 68.02 19.37 -19.39
CA ARG A 33 67.43 18.02 -19.37
C ARG A 33 66.46 17.84 -18.19
N HIS A 34 66.82 18.33 -17.01
CA HIS A 34 65.96 18.30 -15.83
C HIS A 34 64.67 19.09 -16.04
N LEU A 35 64.77 20.34 -16.49
CA LEU A 35 63.59 21.16 -16.76
C LEU A 35 62.69 20.54 -17.84
N TRP A 36 63.27 19.92 -18.86
CA TRP A 36 62.51 19.19 -19.89
C TRP A 36 61.77 17.97 -19.32
N GLN A 37 62.43 17.17 -18.46
CA GLN A 37 61.78 16.06 -17.78
C GLN A 37 60.66 16.53 -16.85
N GLN A 38 60.86 17.63 -16.14
CA GLN A 38 59.82 18.23 -15.30
C GLN A 38 58.62 18.69 -16.11
N LEU A 39 58.84 19.38 -17.23
CA LEU A 39 57.77 19.81 -18.12
C LEU A 39 56.97 18.61 -18.65
N LEU A 40 57.65 17.55 -19.10
CA LEU A 40 56.98 16.35 -19.57
C LEU A 40 56.21 15.64 -18.44
N SER A 41 56.76 15.62 -17.23
CA SER A 41 56.09 15.06 -16.06
C SER A 41 54.86 15.88 -15.63
N SER A 42 54.88 17.20 -15.81
CA SER A 42 53.75 18.06 -15.47
C SER A 42 52.67 18.00 -16.56
N GLU A 43 53.05 17.90 -17.83
CA GLU A 43 52.10 17.64 -18.93
C GLU A 43 51.38 16.31 -18.74
N THR A 44 52.09 15.23 -18.41
CA THR A 44 51.45 13.92 -18.19
C THR A 44 50.52 13.93 -16.98
N LYS A 45 50.91 14.57 -15.87
CA LYS A 45 50.04 14.76 -14.70
C LYS A 45 48.81 15.62 -15.01
N LEU A 46 48.99 16.66 -15.83
CA LEU A 46 47.88 17.52 -16.24
C LEU A 46 46.90 16.77 -17.14
N GLN A 47 47.41 15.96 -18.07
CA GLN A 47 46.61 15.09 -18.92
C GLN A 47 45.82 14.08 -18.08
N SER A 48 46.46 13.38 -17.15
CA SER A 48 45.77 12.41 -16.29
C SER A 48 44.71 13.08 -15.41
N ALA A 49 45.02 14.24 -14.80
CA ALA A 49 44.05 14.99 -14.01
C ALA A 49 42.87 15.49 -14.86
N THR A 50 43.11 15.84 -16.13
CA THR A 50 42.04 16.26 -17.05
C THR A 50 41.14 15.09 -17.43
N GLU A 51 41.72 13.92 -17.67
CA GLU A 51 40.97 12.67 -17.93
C GLU A 51 40.12 12.29 -16.71
N GLU A 52 40.68 12.33 -15.50
CA GLU A 52 39.97 12.08 -14.24
C GLU A 52 38.81 13.08 -14.02
N LEU A 53 39.02 14.35 -14.35
CA LEU A 53 37.94 15.35 -14.27
C LEU A 53 36.82 15.07 -15.27
N LEU A 54 37.15 14.59 -16.47
CA LEU A 54 36.16 14.23 -17.49
C LEU A 54 35.35 13.00 -17.08
N THR A 55 35.99 11.98 -16.49
CA THR A 55 35.30 10.79 -16.00
C THR A 55 34.36 11.15 -14.85
N LEU A 56 34.83 11.95 -13.88
CA LEU A 56 34.00 12.43 -12.77
C LEU A 56 32.81 13.27 -13.25
N ARG A 57 33.01 14.16 -14.23
CA ARG A 57 31.90 14.93 -14.81
C ARG A 57 30.89 14.05 -15.52
N THR A 58 31.35 13.01 -16.21
CA THR A 58 30.47 12.06 -16.89
C THR A 58 29.67 11.24 -15.88
N GLN A 59 30.33 10.79 -14.81
CA GLN A 59 29.67 10.09 -13.71
C GLN A 59 28.63 10.97 -13.04
N GLN A 60 28.98 12.21 -12.68
CA GLN A 60 28.04 13.17 -12.10
C GLN A 60 26.83 13.40 -13.02
N ALA A 61 27.03 13.51 -14.34
CA ALA A 61 25.93 13.67 -15.28
C ALA A 61 25.00 12.44 -15.34
N ASN A 62 25.54 11.23 -15.17
CA ASN A 62 24.75 10.01 -15.13
C ASN A 62 23.98 9.88 -13.81
N GLU A 63 24.62 10.14 -12.69
CA GLU A 63 23.97 10.16 -11.36
C GLU A 63 22.84 11.19 -11.32
N MET A 64 23.05 12.38 -11.91
CA MET A 64 21.99 13.39 -12.04
C MET A 64 20.79 12.88 -12.83
N LYS A 65 21.00 12.17 -13.94
CA LYS A 65 19.89 11.57 -14.72
C LYS A 65 19.15 10.49 -13.95
N GLU A 66 19.86 9.67 -13.17
CA GLU A 66 19.24 8.65 -12.31
C GLU A 66 18.39 9.30 -11.22
N LEU A 67 18.91 10.34 -10.55
CA LEU A 67 18.16 11.11 -9.56
C LEU A 67 16.92 11.77 -10.17
N GLU A 68 17.04 12.35 -11.38
CA GLU A 68 15.90 12.90 -12.11
C GLU A 68 14.83 11.82 -12.40
N SER A 69 15.25 10.62 -12.79
CA SER A 69 14.36 9.48 -13.00
C SER A 69 13.66 9.04 -11.70
N TYR A 70 14.40 8.94 -10.58
CA TYR A 70 13.82 8.61 -9.28
C TYR A 70 12.82 9.66 -8.81
N VAL A 71 13.16 10.94 -8.96
CA VAL A 71 12.28 12.06 -8.59
C VAL A 71 11.01 12.04 -9.44
N ALA A 72 11.11 11.78 -10.75
CA ALA A 72 9.95 11.64 -11.63
C ALA A 72 9.04 10.49 -11.19
N HIS A 73 9.63 9.33 -10.84
CA HIS A 73 8.86 8.20 -10.34
C HIS A 73 8.16 8.50 -9.00
N ILE A 74 8.85 9.14 -8.06
CA ILE A 74 8.26 9.56 -6.77
C ILE A 74 7.10 10.51 -7.01
N ARG A 75 7.23 11.49 -7.92
CA ARG A 75 6.14 12.40 -8.27
C ARG A 75 4.91 11.65 -8.81
N ALA A 76 5.11 10.71 -9.74
CA ALA A 76 4.02 9.90 -10.28
C ALA A 76 3.29 9.10 -9.18
N LEU A 77 4.03 8.49 -8.25
CA LEU A 77 3.44 7.77 -7.11
C LEU A 77 2.67 8.70 -6.16
N LEU A 78 3.15 9.93 -5.95
CA LEU A 78 2.45 10.93 -5.15
C LEU A 78 1.15 11.37 -5.81
N GLU A 79 1.16 11.59 -7.12
CA GLU A 79 -0.03 11.93 -7.90
C GLU A 79 -1.07 10.80 -7.87
N GLU A 80 -0.65 9.54 -8.02
CA GLU A 80 -1.54 8.38 -7.91
C GLU A 80 -2.18 8.29 -6.52
N ARG A 81 -1.38 8.48 -5.46
CA ARG A 81 -1.89 8.51 -4.08
C ARG A 81 -2.90 9.63 -3.86
N GLU A 82 -2.65 10.82 -4.40
CA GLU A 82 -3.57 11.96 -4.31
C GLU A 82 -4.88 11.70 -5.05
N CYS A 83 -4.82 11.11 -6.26
CA CYS A 83 -6.00 10.71 -7.00
C CYS A 83 -6.84 9.69 -6.21
N LEU A 84 -6.22 8.64 -5.69
CA LEU A 84 -6.89 7.63 -4.86
C LEU A 84 -7.52 8.27 -3.62
N THR A 85 -6.82 9.19 -2.94
CA THR A 85 -7.35 9.88 -1.76
C THR A 85 -8.60 10.68 -2.11
N ALA A 86 -8.58 11.42 -3.22
CA ALA A 86 -9.72 12.20 -3.69
C ALA A 86 -10.91 11.31 -4.11
N GLU A 87 -10.66 10.13 -4.67
CA GLU A 87 -11.71 9.13 -4.94
C GLU A 87 -12.33 8.59 -3.66
N TYR A 88 -11.52 8.18 -2.68
CA TYR A 88 -12.02 7.73 -1.39
C TYR A 88 -12.82 8.81 -0.65
N GLU A 89 -12.41 10.07 -0.71
CA GLU A 89 -13.15 11.18 -0.11
C GLU A 89 -14.52 11.36 -0.77
N ARG A 90 -14.57 11.32 -2.10
CA ARG A 90 -15.82 11.42 -2.87
C ARG A 90 -16.78 10.28 -2.55
N ASP A 91 -16.31 9.04 -2.57
CA ASP A 91 -17.12 7.86 -2.26
C ASP A 91 -17.65 7.93 -0.81
N ASN A 92 -16.83 8.43 0.13
CA ASN A 92 -17.26 8.60 1.52
C ASN A 92 -18.35 9.67 1.65
N GLU A 93 -18.23 10.78 0.92
CA GLU A 93 -19.26 11.82 0.87
C GLU A 93 -20.56 11.30 0.26
N GLU A 94 -20.48 10.53 -0.83
CA GLU A 94 -21.63 9.91 -1.47
C GLU A 94 -22.33 8.94 -0.52
N LEU A 95 -21.59 8.03 0.12
CA LEU A 95 -22.14 7.09 1.10
C LEU A 95 -22.79 7.79 2.30
N ARG A 96 -22.21 8.91 2.76
CA ARG A 96 -22.83 9.72 3.83
C ARG A 96 -24.14 10.36 3.36
N HIS A 97 -24.19 10.88 2.14
CA HIS A 97 -25.42 11.43 1.56
C HIS A 97 -26.49 10.36 1.41
N GLU A 98 -26.14 9.18 0.87
CA GLU A 98 -27.05 8.04 0.73
C GLU A 98 -27.61 7.59 2.08
N LEU A 99 -26.75 7.46 3.09
CA LEU A 99 -27.17 7.08 4.45
C LEU A 99 -28.13 8.11 5.04
N HIS A 100 -27.82 9.41 4.90
CA HIS A 100 -28.70 10.48 5.36
C HIS A 100 -30.05 10.48 4.63
N GLN A 101 -30.04 10.27 3.31
CA GLN A 101 -31.25 10.19 2.51
C GLN A 101 -32.11 9.00 2.93
N ALA A 102 -31.53 7.79 2.98
CA ALA A 102 -32.22 6.58 3.39
C ALA A 102 -32.83 6.73 4.78
N HIS A 103 -32.09 7.31 5.73
CA HIS A 103 -32.58 7.57 7.08
C HIS A 103 -33.75 8.57 7.11
N SER A 104 -33.68 9.64 6.32
CA SER A 104 -34.76 10.62 6.20
C SER A 104 -36.02 10.00 5.57
N GLU A 105 -35.86 9.17 4.55
CA GLU A 105 -36.98 8.45 3.92
C GLU A 105 -37.63 7.46 4.88
N GLU A 106 -36.83 6.68 5.62
CA GLU A 106 -37.31 5.75 6.65
C GLU A 106 -38.11 6.50 7.72
N LEU A 107 -37.56 7.60 8.25
CA LEU A 107 -38.25 8.45 9.23
C LEU A 107 -39.58 9.01 8.69
N SER A 108 -39.62 9.39 7.41
CA SER A 108 -40.85 9.87 6.77
C SER A 108 -41.90 8.76 6.61
N ARG A 109 -41.46 7.56 6.20
CA ARG A 109 -42.31 6.38 6.09
C ARG A 109 -42.89 6.00 7.45
N GLU A 110 -42.05 5.90 8.47
CA GLU A 110 -42.48 5.55 9.84
C GLU A 110 -43.44 6.59 10.42
N ARG A 111 -43.19 7.89 10.21
CA ARG A 111 -44.14 8.95 10.60
C ARG A 111 -45.50 8.81 9.93
N SER A 112 -45.51 8.53 8.63
CA SER A 112 -46.76 8.39 7.85
C SER A 112 -47.55 7.16 8.29
N GLU A 113 -46.85 6.04 8.54
CA GLU A 113 -47.44 4.83 9.07
C GLU A 113 -48.00 5.03 10.48
N ARG A 114 -47.24 5.68 11.36
CA ARG A 114 -47.69 6.02 12.71
C ARG A 114 -48.96 6.87 12.68
N GLN A 115 -49.02 7.90 11.83
CA GLN A 115 -50.23 8.72 11.67
C GLN A 115 -51.44 7.94 11.14
N ARG A 116 -51.21 6.91 10.31
CA ARG A 116 -52.28 6.01 9.85
C ARG A 116 -52.80 5.17 11.01
N LEU A 117 -51.90 4.55 11.76
CA LEU A 117 -52.25 3.71 12.91
C LEU A 117 -52.93 4.50 14.03
N GLU A 118 -52.49 5.73 14.29
CA GLU A 118 -53.14 6.62 15.27
C GLU A 118 -54.60 6.92 14.89
N ARG A 119 -54.88 7.21 13.61
CA ARG A 119 -56.26 7.39 13.12
C ARG A 119 -57.10 6.13 13.21
N ASP A 120 -56.55 4.98 12.82
CA ASP A 120 -57.25 3.69 12.92
C ASP A 120 -57.59 3.35 14.37
N LEU A 121 -56.67 3.64 15.31
CA LEU A 121 -56.88 3.45 16.75
C LEU A 121 -57.95 4.39 17.29
N GLU A 122 -57.96 5.66 16.89
CA GLU A 122 -59.01 6.61 17.26
C GLU A 122 -60.39 6.15 16.76
N GLU A 123 -60.48 5.70 15.50
CA GLU A 123 -61.74 5.20 14.94
C GLU A 123 -62.22 3.94 15.66
N ALA A 124 -61.33 2.97 15.92
CA ALA A 124 -61.67 1.76 16.65
C ALA A 124 -62.12 2.07 18.09
N SER A 125 -61.45 3.00 18.76
CA SER A 125 -61.81 3.48 20.10
C SER A 125 -63.19 4.14 20.12
N GLY A 126 -63.50 4.95 19.09
CA GLY A 126 -64.82 5.56 18.91
C GLY A 126 -65.92 4.53 18.70
N ARG A 127 -65.70 3.53 17.82
CA ARG A 127 -66.64 2.43 17.59
C ARG A 127 -66.88 1.61 18.86
N LEU A 128 -65.82 1.33 19.62
CA LEU A 128 -65.91 0.62 20.90
C LEU A 128 -66.75 1.40 21.93
N ALA A 129 -66.55 2.72 22.01
CA ALA A 129 -67.33 3.58 22.89
C ALA A 129 -68.82 3.57 22.52
N MET A 130 -69.16 3.62 21.23
CA MET A 130 -70.54 3.50 20.74
C MET A 130 -71.16 2.14 21.10
N ALA A 131 -70.44 1.05 20.84
CA ALA A 131 -70.90 -0.29 21.21
C ALA A 131 -71.14 -0.43 22.72
N HIS A 132 -70.27 0.15 23.56
CA HIS A 132 -70.46 0.19 25.01
C HIS A 132 -71.69 1.02 25.44
N GLN A 133 -72.05 2.06 24.71
CA GLN A 133 -73.29 2.82 24.97
C GLN A 133 -74.52 1.99 24.58
N ASP A 134 -74.48 1.30 23.44
CA ASP A 134 -75.60 0.48 22.98
C ASP A 134 -75.81 -0.74 23.87
N ILE A 135 -74.75 -1.41 24.32
CA ILE A 135 -74.85 -2.50 25.31
C ILE A 135 -75.54 -2.00 26.58
N ARG A 136 -75.18 -0.81 27.07
CA ARG A 136 -75.83 -0.21 28.25
C ARG A 136 -77.33 0.03 28.01
N ARG A 137 -77.68 0.71 26.91
CA ARG A 137 -79.08 0.96 26.53
C ARG A 137 -79.90 -0.33 26.39
N LEU A 138 -79.33 -1.37 25.77
CA LEU A 138 -79.98 -2.66 25.62
C LEU A 138 -80.13 -3.39 26.96
N SER A 139 -79.14 -3.25 27.86
CA SER A 139 -79.20 -3.80 29.21
C SER A 139 -80.34 -3.17 30.01
N ASP A 140 -80.47 -1.83 29.96
CA ASP A 140 -81.55 -1.11 30.64
C ASP A 140 -82.94 -1.57 30.15
N LYS A 141 -83.13 -1.67 28.82
CA LYS A 141 -84.38 -2.17 28.22
C LYS A 141 -84.69 -3.62 28.60
N LEU A 142 -83.67 -4.47 28.72
CA LEU A 142 -83.85 -5.86 29.11
C LEU A 142 -84.31 -5.97 30.57
N ASP A 143 -83.77 -5.13 31.45
CA ASP A 143 -84.18 -5.07 32.85
C ASP A 143 -85.61 -4.50 33.01
N GLU A 144 -86.01 -3.52 32.20
CA GLU A 144 -87.41 -3.05 32.11
C GLU A 144 -88.36 -4.18 31.68
N ALA A 145 -88.03 -4.90 30.60
CA ALA A 145 -88.83 -6.04 30.13
C ALA A 145 -88.88 -7.20 31.13
N ARG A 146 -87.80 -7.41 31.88
CA ARG A 146 -87.70 -8.42 32.93
C ARG A 146 -88.57 -8.09 34.15
N ASN A 147 -88.69 -6.82 34.51
CA ASN A 147 -89.60 -6.36 35.56
C ASN A 147 -91.07 -6.43 35.13
N GLY A 148 -91.37 -6.39 33.82
CA GLY A 148 -92.73 -6.49 33.27
C GLY A 148 -93.30 -7.91 33.11
N ASN A 149 -92.45 -8.94 33.04
CA ASN A 149 -92.86 -10.33 32.82
C ASN A 149 -92.49 -11.22 34.01
N GLN A 150 -93.04 -10.90 35.19
CA GLN A 150 -92.95 -11.77 36.36
C GLN A 150 -94.30 -12.41 36.65
N ASP A 151 -94.81 -13.19 35.70
CA ASP A 151 -95.80 -14.24 35.98
C ASP A 151 -95.70 -15.39 34.98
N THR A 152 -95.80 -16.60 35.51
CA THR A 152 -95.99 -17.90 34.85
C THR A 152 -94.75 -18.70 34.39
N ASN A 153 -94.43 -19.67 35.24
CA ASN A 153 -94.11 -21.07 34.95
C ASN A 153 -93.27 -21.41 33.71
N GLY A 154 -92.05 -21.86 34.00
CA GLY A 154 -91.21 -22.66 33.10
C GLY A 154 -89.96 -23.07 33.86
N SER A 155 -90.09 -24.01 34.80
CA SER A 155 -88.97 -24.36 35.70
C SER A 155 -88.02 -25.39 35.06
N GLU A 156 -88.53 -26.34 34.28
CA GLU A 156 -87.72 -27.47 33.80
C GLU A 156 -87.17 -27.28 32.36
N LEU A 157 -87.95 -26.72 31.43
CA LEU A 157 -87.47 -26.32 30.10
C LEU A 157 -86.49 -25.14 30.14
N LYS A 158 -86.54 -24.33 31.20
CA LYS A 158 -85.63 -23.18 31.40
C LYS A 158 -84.29 -23.62 31.96
N GLY A 159 -84.21 -24.76 32.65
CA GLY A 159 -82.95 -25.38 33.08
C GLY A 159 -82.13 -25.84 31.87
N THR A 160 -82.71 -26.69 31.02
CA THR A 160 -82.05 -27.21 29.81
C THR A 160 -81.75 -26.12 28.77
N ALA A 161 -82.63 -25.12 28.61
CA ALA A 161 -82.37 -23.97 27.73
C ALA A 161 -81.30 -23.01 28.30
N LYS A 162 -81.20 -22.86 29.64
CA LYS A 162 -80.11 -22.10 30.27
C LYS A 162 -78.79 -22.84 30.11
N GLU A 163 -78.78 -24.15 30.36
CA GLU A 163 -77.62 -25.03 30.15
C GLU A 163 -77.13 -25.01 28.70
N GLY A 164 -78.04 -25.09 27.73
CA GLY A 164 -77.71 -24.93 26.31
C GLY A 164 -77.10 -23.56 25.99
N LYS A 165 -77.60 -22.48 26.60
CA LYS A 165 -77.02 -21.13 26.46
C LYS A 165 -75.65 -21.00 27.12
N THR A 166 -75.42 -21.61 28.29
CA THR A 166 -74.08 -21.65 28.90
C THR A 166 -73.12 -22.46 28.06
N LEU A 167 -73.53 -23.62 27.53
CA LEU A 167 -72.72 -24.45 26.63
C LEU A 167 -72.37 -23.72 25.32
N ILE A 168 -73.29 -22.99 24.70
CA ILE A 168 -73.01 -22.19 23.50
C ILE A 168 -72.01 -21.08 23.80
N LYS A 169 -72.14 -20.40 24.95
CA LYS A 169 -71.16 -19.38 25.39
C LYS A 169 -69.78 -19.97 25.58
N SER A 170 -69.67 -21.09 26.31
CA SER A 170 -68.40 -21.79 26.53
C SER A 170 -67.80 -22.30 25.22
N LEU A 171 -68.61 -22.84 24.30
CA LEU A 171 -68.14 -23.29 22.99
C LEU A 171 -67.63 -22.12 22.12
N THR A 172 -68.31 -20.98 22.17
CA THR A 172 -67.89 -19.76 21.44
C THR A 172 -66.59 -19.22 22.02
N GLN A 173 -66.45 -19.23 23.35
CA GLN A 173 -65.22 -18.86 24.03
C GLN A 173 -64.06 -19.78 23.64
N VAL A 174 -64.24 -21.11 23.70
CA VAL A 174 -63.21 -22.09 23.30
C VAL A 174 -62.83 -21.94 21.82
N LYS A 175 -63.80 -21.63 20.94
CA LYS A 175 -63.50 -21.32 19.53
C LYS A 175 -62.65 -20.06 19.37
N GLY A 176 -62.91 -19.03 20.16
CA GLY A 176 -62.08 -17.82 20.19
C GLY A 176 -60.66 -18.10 20.71
N GLU A 177 -60.54 -18.82 21.82
CA GLU A 177 -59.25 -19.23 22.39
C GLU A 177 -58.45 -20.10 21.41
N LYS A 178 -59.10 -21.04 20.72
CA LYS A 178 -58.49 -21.86 19.67
C LYS A 178 -57.95 -21.00 18.53
N ALA A 179 -58.70 -20.01 18.05
CA ALA A 179 -58.26 -19.14 16.94
C ALA A 179 -57.00 -18.33 17.33
N VAL A 180 -56.95 -17.83 18.57
CA VAL A 180 -55.78 -17.12 19.09
C VAL A 180 -54.56 -18.04 19.20
N LEU A 181 -54.75 -19.29 19.63
CA LEU A 181 -53.67 -20.28 19.69
C LEU A 181 -53.15 -20.65 18.29
N GLU A 182 -54.04 -20.81 17.31
CA GLU A 182 -53.66 -21.05 15.91
C GLU A 182 -52.83 -19.90 15.33
N GLU A 183 -53.21 -18.65 15.63
CA GLU A 183 -52.44 -17.47 15.23
C GLU A 183 -51.05 -17.43 15.89
N LYS A 184 -50.96 -17.74 17.19
CA LYS A 184 -49.67 -17.83 17.90
C LYS A 184 -48.77 -18.91 17.31
N VAL A 185 -49.32 -20.07 16.95
CA VAL A 185 -48.56 -21.15 16.30
C VAL A 185 -48.04 -20.68 14.94
N ALA A 186 -48.88 -20.07 14.11
CA ALA A 186 -48.46 -19.51 12.83
C ALA A 186 -47.37 -18.43 13.00
N GLN A 187 -47.44 -17.61 14.04
CA GLN A 187 -46.41 -16.62 14.35
C GLN A 187 -45.08 -17.29 14.75
N MET A 188 -45.12 -18.33 15.60
CA MET A 188 -43.92 -19.09 15.97
C MET A 188 -43.29 -19.82 14.77
N GLU A 189 -44.09 -20.35 13.84
CA GLU A 189 -43.56 -20.96 12.62
C GLU A 189 -42.83 -19.95 11.72
N ARG A 190 -43.37 -18.73 11.60
CA ARG A 190 -42.72 -17.64 10.86
C ARG A 190 -41.40 -17.24 11.51
N THR A 191 -41.36 -17.10 12.84
CA THR A 191 -40.12 -16.72 13.55
C THR A 191 -39.09 -17.84 13.47
N HIS A 192 -39.51 -19.10 13.60
CA HIS A 192 -38.62 -20.24 13.45
C HIS A 192 -38.00 -20.31 12.05
N LYS A 193 -38.80 -20.14 10.98
CA LYS A 193 -38.28 -20.05 9.60
C LYS A 193 -37.29 -18.91 9.42
N ARG A 194 -37.55 -17.75 10.04
CA ARG A 194 -36.64 -16.59 9.99
C ARG A 194 -35.30 -16.91 10.68
N LEU A 195 -35.34 -17.45 11.90
CA LEU A 195 -34.14 -17.83 12.65
C LEU A 195 -33.35 -18.93 11.94
N GLN A 196 -34.02 -19.90 11.32
CA GLN A 196 -33.38 -20.92 10.49
C GLN A 196 -32.61 -20.28 9.33
N SER A 197 -33.23 -19.33 8.63
CA SER A 197 -32.60 -18.60 7.52
C SER A 197 -31.43 -17.72 7.98
N GLU A 198 -31.49 -17.17 9.19
CA GLU A 198 -30.36 -16.44 9.80
C GLU A 198 -29.21 -17.37 10.17
N LEU A 199 -29.51 -18.55 10.72
CA LEU A 199 -28.51 -19.55 11.06
C LEU A 199 -27.75 -20.04 9.82
N ASP A 200 -28.46 -20.30 8.72
CA ASP A 200 -27.84 -20.75 7.47
C ASP A 200 -26.94 -19.64 6.88
N ARG A 201 -27.39 -18.38 6.90
CA ARG A 201 -26.53 -17.23 6.53
C ARG A 201 -25.28 -17.11 7.40
N TYR A 202 -25.39 -17.37 8.70
CA TYR A 202 -24.23 -17.34 9.60
C TYR A 202 -23.23 -18.46 9.28
N LYS A 203 -23.72 -19.67 8.96
CA LYS A 203 -22.86 -20.79 8.53
C LYS A 203 -22.14 -20.46 7.24
N ASP A 204 -22.85 -19.94 6.24
CA ASP A 204 -22.26 -19.55 4.95
C ASP A 204 -21.19 -18.45 5.13
N SER A 205 -21.49 -17.45 5.95
CA SER A 205 -20.53 -16.38 6.26
C SER A 205 -19.31 -16.90 7.03
N SER A 206 -19.50 -17.82 7.97
CA SER A 206 -18.40 -18.43 8.73
C SER A 206 -17.51 -19.28 7.84
N GLN A 207 -18.10 -20.05 6.91
CA GLN A 207 -17.38 -20.84 5.92
C GLN A 207 -16.57 -19.94 4.98
N ALA A 208 -17.20 -18.91 4.41
CA ALA A 208 -16.50 -17.94 3.55
C ALA A 208 -15.36 -17.23 4.28
N GLN A 209 -15.53 -16.92 5.56
CA GLN A 209 -14.48 -16.34 6.39
C GLN A 209 -13.32 -17.32 6.64
N GLY A 210 -13.62 -18.62 6.76
CA GLY A 210 -12.62 -19.69 6.78
C GLY A 210 -11.79 -19.73 5.50
N ASP A 211 -12.46 -19.76 4.35
CA ASP A 211 -11.79 -19.79 3.03
C ASP A 211 -10.90 -18.56 2.80
N VAL A 212 -11.35 -17.36 3.19
CA VAL A 212 -10.55 -16.13 3.12
C VAL A 212 -9.33 -16.20 4.04
N ARG A 213 -9.47 -16.78 5.23
CA ARG A 213 -8.35 -16.95 6.17
C ARG A 213 -7.31 -17.90 5.63
N ASP A 214 -7.73 -19.01 5.03
CA ASP A 214 -6.82 -20.02 4.46
C ASP A 214 -6.08 -19.46 3.23
N ASN A 215 -6.79 -18.75 2.35
CA ASN A 215 -6.16 -18.03 1.23
C ASN A 215 -5.13 -17.01 1.72
N ARG A 216 -5.43 -16.25 2.77
CA ARG A 216 -4.49 -15.28 3.37
C ARG A 216 -3.24 -15.96 3.93
N LEU A 217 -3.36 -17.14 4.51
CA LEU A 217 -2.22 -17.91 5.00
C LEU A 217 -1.35 -18.39 3.83
N GLN A 218 -1.95 -18.95 2.78
CA GLN A 218 -1.24 -19.38 1.59
C GLN A 218 -0.51 -18.23 0.89
N GLU A 219 -1.14 -17.05 0.82
CA GLU A 219 -0.52 -15.86 0.25
C GLU A 219 0.68 -15.36 1.07
N LYS A 220 0.59 -15.40 2.41
CA LYS A 220 1.74 -15.12 3.29
C LYS A 220 2.91 -16.09 3.06
N GLU A 221 2.63 -17.37 2.87
CA GLU A 221 3.67 -18.37 2.57
C GLU A 221 4.35 -18.13 1.22
N ARG A 222 3.56 -17.75 0.20
CA ARG A 222 4.09 -17.35 -1.11
C ARG A 222 4.99 -16.12 -1.02
N VAL A 223 4.54 -15.08 -0.32
CA VAL A 223 5.33 -13.86 -0.08
C VAL A 223 6.64 -14.19 0.62
N ASN A 224 6.61 -15.00 1.69
CA ASN A 224 7.82 -15.41 2.41
C ASN A 224 8.81 -16.15 1.49
N THR A 225 8.31 -17.02 0.61
CA THR A 225 9.15 -17.74 -0.35
C THR A 225 9.87 -16.77 -1.29
N VAL A 226 9.14 -15.82 -1.86
CA VAL A 226 9.70 -14.78 -2.75
C VAL A 226 10.72 -13.90 -2.02
N VAL A 227 10.45 -13.55 -0.75
CA VAL A 227 11.39 -12.77 0.07
C VAL A 227 12.70 -13.53 0.29
N MET A 228 12.65 -14.81 0.66
CA MET A 228 13.87 -15.62 0.84
C MET A 228 14.66 -15.76 -0.47
N GLU A 229 13.98 -15.94 -1.59
CA GLU A 229 14.64 -16.04 -2.90
C GLU A 229 15.28 -14.71 -3.32
N ASN A 230 14.61 -13.58 -3.07
CA ASN A 230 15.19 -12.25 -3.29
C ASN A 230 16.42 -11.99 -2.41
N GLU A 231 16.40 -12.38 -1.14
CA GLU A 231 17.57 -12.26 -0.25
C GLU A 231 18.76 -13.08 -0.76
N LYS A 232 18.49 -14.30 -1.24
CA LYS A 232 19.49 -15.17 -1.85
C LYS A 232 20.09 -14.53 -3.11
N LEU A 233 19.26 -14.06 -4.03
CA LEU A 233 19.71 -13.40 -5.27
C LEU A 233 20.48 -12.12 -4.98
N LEU A 234 20.09 -11.34 -3.97
CA LEU A 234 20.84 -10.17 -3.52
C LEU A 234 22.21 -10.55 -2.93
N GLY A 235 22.29 -11.68 -2.22
CA GLY A 235 23.55 -12.27 -1.77
C GLY A 235 24.47 -12.62 -2.95
N GLU A 236 23.95 -13.36 -3.92
CA GLU A 236 24.68 -13.75 -5.13
C GLU A 236 25.13 -12.53 -5.94
N LYS A 237 24.28 -11.52 -6.12
CA LYS A 237 24.62 -10.27 -6.80
C LYS A 237 25.79 -9.54 -6.11
N ARG A 238 25.78 -9.44 -4.78
CA ARG A 238 26.88 -8.81 -4.02
C ARG A 238 28.20 -9.56 -4.20
N GLU A 239 28.15 -10.89 -4.16
CA GLU A 239 29.33 -11.72 -4.34
C GLU A 239 29.91 -11.60 -5.77
N LEU A 240 29.03 -11.58 -6.79
CA LEU A 240 29.46 -11.34 -8.16
C LEU A 240 30.12 -9.98 -8.33
N LEU A 241 29.56 -8.92 -7.73
CA LEU A 241 30.18 -7.59 -7.74
C LEU A 241 31.57 -7.60 -7.11
N ARG A 242 31.72 -8.25 -5.94
CA ARG A 242 33.04 -8.41 -5.29
C ARG A 242 34.05 -9.08 -6.23
N ARG A 243 33.65 -10.16 -6.90
CA ARG A 243 34.51 -10.89 -7.86
C ARG A 243 34.88 -10.04 -9.08
N VAL A 244 33.97 -9.20 -9.57
CA VAL A 244 34.25 -8.27 -10.67
C VAL A 244 35.27 -7.23 -10.24
N SER A 245 35.12 -6.61 -9.07
CA SER A 245 36.09 -5.64 -8.55
C SER A 245 37.49 -6.25 -8.36
N GLU A 246 37.57 -7.49 -7.86
CA GLU A 246 38.86 -8.21 -7.74
C GLU A 246 39.50 -8.51 -9.11
N ALA A 247 38.69 -8.86 -10.10
CA ALA A 247 39.17 -9.07 -11.47
C ALA A 247 39.68 -7.76 -12.11
N GLU A 248 39.02 -6.64 -11.85
CA GLU A 248 39.45 -5.31 -12.32
C GLU A 248 40.78 -4.89 -11.67
N GLU A 249 40.93 -5.09 -10.37
CA GLU A 249 42.17 -4.76 -9.65
C GLU A 249 43.35 -5.61 -10.13
N THR A 250 43.15 -6.93 -10.28
CA THR A 250 44.18 -7.83 -10.80
C THR A 250 44.54 -7.50 -12.25
N GLY A 251 43.56 -7.14 -13.09
CA GLY A 251 43.79 -6.66 -14.45
C GLY A 251 44.61 -5.37 -14.48
N SER A 252 44.27 -4.39 -13.64
CA SER A 252 45.00 -3.13 -13.49
C SER A 252 46.45 -3.35 -13.05
N ASN A 253 46.67 -4.19 -12.04
CA ASN A 253 48.00 -4.57 -11.57
C ASN A 253 48.82 -5.30 -12.64
N GLY A 254 48.17 -6.20 -13.40
CA GLY A 254 48.78 -6.87 -14.55
C GLY A 254 49.22 -5.88 -15.63
N MET A 255 48.39 -4.89 -15.95
CA MET A 255 48.69 -3.86 -16.94
C MET A 255 49.87 -2.96 -16.51
N ARG A 256 49.93 -2.57 -15.23
CA ARG A 256 51.09 -1.83 -14.68
C ARG A 256 52.39 -2.64 -14.78
N THR A 257 52.32 -3.93 -14.45
CA THR A 257 53.47 -4.85 -14.54
C THR A 257 53.92 -5.02 -15.98
N ALA A 258 52.99 -5.24 -16.91
CA ALA A 258 53.27 -5.35 -18.34
C ALA A 258 53.91 -4.07 -18.89
N SER A 259 53.38 -2.90 -18.51
CA SER A 259 53.95 -1.61 -18.92
C SER A 259 55.39 -1.45 -18.42
N THR A 260 55.66 -1.83 -17.17
CA THR A 260 57.02 -1.80 -16.60
C THR A 260 57.97 -2.74 -17.34
N LEU A 261 57.53 -3.97 -17.65
CA LEU A 261 58.31 -4.92 -18.44
C LEU A 261 58.57 -4.43 -19.86
N GLN A 262 57.57 -3.81 -20.51
CA GLN A 262 57.70 -3.24 -21.85
C GLN A 262 58.81 -2.18 -21.89
N HIS A 263 58.85 -1.27 -20.91
CA HIS A 263 59.94 -0.29 -20.83
C HIS A 263 61.31 -0.95 -20.66
N ARG A 264 61.42 -2.01 -19.84
CA ARG A 264 62.66 -2.77 -19.66
C ARG A 264 63.11 -3.46 -20.95
N VAL A 265 62.19 -4.10 -21.66
CA VAL A 265 62.48 -4.74 -22.95
C VAL A 265 62.96 -3.72 -23.97
N ASN A 266 62.24 -2.60 -24.12
CA ASN A 266 62.64 -1.52 -25.03
C ASN A 266 64.05 -1.00 -24.71
N GLY A 267 64.39 -0.87 -23.42
CA GLY A 267 65.73 -0.47 -22.97
C GLY A 267 66.81 -1.49 -23.36
N LEU A 268 66.56 -2.77 -23.10
CA LEU A 268 67.46 -3.86 -23.49
C LEU A 268 67.62 -3.95 -25.01
N GLU A 269 66.55 -3.78 -25.79
CA GLU A 269 66.61 -3.76 -27.26
C GLU A 269 67.49 -2.63 -27.80
N MET A 270 67.41 -1.43 -27.20
CA MET A 270 68.28 -0.31 -27.57
C MET A 270 69.74 -0.58 -27.23
N GLU A 271 70.02 -1.10 -26.03
CA GLU A 271 71.38 -1.44 -25.62
C GLU A 271 71.98 -2.53 -26.52
N ASN A 272 71.18 -3.55 -26.86
CA ASN A 272 71.60 -4.63 -27.74
C ASN A 272 71.91 -4.12 -29.16
N ARG A 273 71.11 -3.19 -29.70
CA ARG A 273 71.43 -2.48 -30.96
C ARG A 273 72.75 -1.73 -30.88
N GLN A 274 72.97 -0.96 -29.81
CA GLN A 274 74.22 -0.20 -29.63
C GLN A 274 75.43 -1.12 -29.54
N LEU A 275 75.31 -2.26 -28.85
CA LEU A 275 76.36 -3.28 -28.79
C LEU A 275 76.63 -3.87 -30.18
N GLN A 276 75.58 -4.24 -30.94
CA GLN A 276 75.71 -4.72 -32.32
C GLN A 276 76.44 -3.72 -33.22
N ASP A 277 76.08 -2.44 -33.16
CA ASP A 277 76.72 -1.37 -33.95
C ASP A 277 78.20 -1.20 -33.56
N ARG A 278 78.53 -1.28 -32.26
CA ARG A 278 79.92 -1.25 -31.78
C ARG A 278 80.71 -2.45 -32.26
N THR A 279 80.14 -3.66 -32.21
CA THR A 279 80.75 -4.88 -32.73
C THR A 279 81.00 -4.79 -34.24
N MET A 280 80.05 -4.27 -35.01
CA MET A 280 80.25 -4.04 -36.45
C MET A 280 81.36 -3.03 -36.75
N LYS A 281 81.47 -1.95 -35.98
CA LYS A 281 82.57 -0.98 -36.13
C LYS A 281 83.94 -1.61 -35.82
N LEU A 282 84.02 -2.45 -34.79
CA LEU A 282 85.25 -3.14 -34.42
C LEU A 282 85.62 -4.26 -35.41
N SER A 283 84.64 -4.90 -36.06
CA SER A 283 84.88 -5.95 -37.07
C SER A 283 85.36 -5.43 -38.43
N ASN A 284 85.24 -4.12 -38.68
CA ASN A 284 85.65 -3.47 -39.94
C ASN A 284 86.98 -2.70 -39.84
N GLN A 285 87.71 -2.85 -38.71
CA GLN A 285 89.10 -2.42 -38.53
C GLN A 285 90.04 -3.61 -38.72
#